data_AF-A0AAW2T6X6-F1
#
_entry.id   AF-A0AAW2T6X6-F1
#
_cell.length_a   1.000
_cell.length_b   1.000
_cell.length_c   1.000
_cell.angle_alpha   90.00
_cell.angle_beta   90.00
_cell.angle_gamma   90.00
#
_symmetry.space_group_name_H-M   'P 1'
#
loop_
_entity.id
_entity.type
_entity.pdbx_description
1 polymer ?
#
loop_
_entity_poly.entity_id
_entity_poly.type
_entity_poly.pdbx_seq_one_letter_code
_entity_poly.pdbx_strand_id
1 'polypeptide(L)'
;MQEHVLHNKSYTHPLLRCLSTEEGIHILQEIHSGCCGTHVDTRILANKALRAGYFWPTIKQDGIRLVSKCERCQKHSSLIHQPVEPLTTMLSPCPFMQWGMDIVGPFPLAAGQRKFLVVVIDYFTKWVKAEPLARIIEGEVMKFIWKNIVCHFGIPREIISYNGRQFQRRKIQEWCQGMRIKQRFTTVSHPQANGQVEVTNRILVQ
;
A
#
# COMPACT_ATOMS: atom_id res chain seq x y z
N MET A 1 50.27 -7.89 28.17
CA MET A 1 49.24 -6.85 28.36
C MET A 1 47.90 -7.51 28.07
N GLN A 2 47.10 -7.83 29.08
CA GLN A 2 45.72 -8.26 28.85
C GLN A 2 44.93 -7.01 28.47
N GLU A 3 44.45 -6.92 27.24
CA GLU A 3 43.50 -5.88 26.87
C GLU A 3 42.27 -6.02 27.78
N HIS A 4 41.92 -4.94 28.49
CA HIS A 4 40.70 -4.88 29.30
C HIS A 4 39.48 -4.84 28.37
N VAL A 5 39.07 -6.01 27.88
CA VAL A 5 37.90 -6.14 27.02
C VAL A 5 36.64 -5.99 27.86
N LEU A 6 35.92 -4.89 27.62
CA LEU A 6 34.63 -4.62 28.24
C LEU A 6 33.57 -5.58 27.70
N HIS A 7 32.71 -6.10 28.59
CA HIS A 7 31.61 -6.98 28.22
C HIS A 7 30.29 -6.45 28.76
N ASN A 8 29.25 -6.48 27.93
CA ASN A 8 27.88 -6.21 28.33
C ASN A 8 27.18 -7.53 28.72
N LYS A 9 26.61 -7.57 29.92
CA LYS A 9 25.80 -8.69 30.41
C LYS A 9 24.40 -8.60 29.82
N SER A 10 24.14 -9.41 28.80
CA SER A 10 22.80 -9.56 28.22
C SER A 10 21.98 -10.59 29.00
N TYR A 11 20.66 -10.39 29.07
CA TYR A 11 19.73 -11.35 29.67
C TYR A 11 19.42 -12.53 28.73
N THR A 12 19.51 -12.30 27.41
CA THR A 12 19.11 -13.27 26.37
C THR A 12 20.27 -13.74 25.50
N HIS A 13 21.48 -13.22 25.73
CA HIS A 13 22.68 -13.54 24.95
C HIS A 13 23.88 -13.80 25.87
N PRO A 14 24.91 -14.54 25.40
CA PRO A 14 26.20 -14.64 26.08
C PRO A 14 26.81 -13.26 26.36
N LEU A 15 27.87 -13.19 27.18
CA LEU A 15 28.62 -11.95 27.41
C LEU A 15 29.02 -11.33 26.06
N LEU A 16 28.50 -10.12 25.81
CA LEU A 16 28.71 -9.43 24.54
C LEU A 16 29.95 -8.55 24.67
N ARG A 17 30.93 -8.70 23.78
CA ARG A 17 32.08 -7.80 23.71
C ARG A 17 31.60 -6.40 23.34
N CYS A 18 31.92 -5.44 24.20
CA CYS A 18 31.68 -4.03 23.94
C CYS A 18 32.67 -3.54 22.88
N LEU A 19 32.14 -2.92 21.84
CA LEU A 19 32.92 -2.31 20.78
C LEU A 19 32.85 -0.79 20.87
N SER A 20 33.88 -0.14 20.35
CA SER A 20 33.79 1.27 19.98
C SER A 20 32.77 1.45 18.85
N THR A 21 32.27 2.67 18.69
CA THR A 21 31.35 3.01 17.59
C THR A 21 31.98 2.72 16.22
N GLU A 22 33.28 2.96 16.07
CA GLU A 22 34.02 2.75 14.82
C GLU A 22 34.07 1.26 14.45
N GLU A 23 34.47 0.40 15.39
CA GLU A 23 34.46 -1.06 15.22
C GLU A 23 33.04 -1.58 14.96
N GLY A 24 32.05 -1.06 15.68
CA GLY A 24 30.65 -1.42 15.52
C GLY A 24 30.12 -1.10 14.12
N ILE A 25 30.44 0.07 13.58
CA ILE A 25 30.07 0.46 12.21
C ILE A 25 30.71 -0.49 11.20
N HIS A 26 31.99 -0.84 11.37
CA HIS A 26 32.68 -1.77 10.48
C HIS A 26 32.01 -3.15 10.47
N ILE A 27 31.67 -3.68 11.64
CA ILE A 27 30.93 -4.96 11.75
C ILE A 27 29.56 -4.87 11.09
N LEU A 28 28.81 -3.78 11.27
CA LEU A 28 27.53 -3.61 10.56
C LEU A 28 27.71 -3.60 9.05
N GLN A 29 28.75 -2.95 8.53
CA GLN A 29 29.05 -2.93 7.10
C GLN A 29 29.35 -4.32 6.56
N GLU A 30 30.14 -5.12 7.27
CA GLU A 30 30.44 -6.52 6.91
C GLU A 30 29.18 -7.39 6.92
N ILE A 31 28.34 -7.30 7.96
CA ILE A 31 27.09 -8.08 8.02
C ILE A 31 26.09 -7.63 6.93
N HIS A 32 26.08 -6.35 6.60
CA HIS A 32 25.15 -5.76 5.64
C HIS A 32 25.56 -6.02 4.18
N SER A 33 26.82 -5.75 3.84
CA SER A 33 27.36 -5.66 2.48
C SER A 33 28.61 -6.52 2.24
N GLY A 34 29.11 -7.26 3.25
CA GLY A 34 30.28 -8.13 3.10
C GLY A 34 30.02 -9.33 2.19
N CYS A 35 30.93 -10.30 2.16
CA CYS A 35 30.87 -11.46 1.25
C CYS A 35 29.57 -12.27 1.39
N CYS A 36 28.97 -12.29 2.59
CA CYS A 36 27.65 -12.89 2.87
C CYS A 36 26.58 -11.84 3.24
N GLY A 37 26.73 -10.61 2.74
CA GLY A 37 25.83 -9.49 2.99
C GLY A 37 24.41 -9.80 2.53
N THR A 38 23.43 -9.53 3.39
CA THR A 38 22.02 -9.91 3.15
C THR A 38 21.10 -8.71 2.91
N HIS A 39 21.62 -7.48 2.93
CA HIS A 39 20.84 -6.24 2.74
C HIS A 39 19.53 -6.20 3.58
N VAL A 40 19.60 -6.78 4.78
CA VAL A 40 18.45 -6.95 5.68
C VAL A 40 18.10 -5.67 6.43
N ASP A 41 16.86 -5.60 6.91
CA ASP A 41 16.37 -4.52 7.76
C ASP A 41 17.27 -4.31 9.00
N THR A 42 17.31 -3.07 9.46
CA THR A 42 18.08 -2.61 10.62
C THR A 42 17.88 -3.49 11.86
N ARG A 43 16.65 -3.96 12.12
CA ARG A 43 16.37 -4.81 13.29
C ARG A 43 17.09 -6.15 13.18
N ILE A 44 17.09 -6.75 12.00
CA ILE A 44 17.77 -8.03 11.73
C ILE A 44 19.28 -7.82 11.79
N LEU A 45 19.76 -6.71 11.24
CA LEU A 45 21.18 -6.35 11.22
C LEU A 45 21.75 -6.22 12.65
N ALA A 46 21.07 -5.45 13.51
CA ALA A 46 21.46 -5.32 14.92
C ALA A 46 21.40 -6.66 15.67
N ASN A 47 20.37 -7.47 15.42
CA ASN A 47 20.25 -8.80 16.04
C ASN A 47 21.36 -9.76 15.59
N LYS A 48 21.81 -9.68 14.34
CA LYS A 48 22.95 -10.49 13.85
C LYS A 48 24.24 -10.11 14.57
N ALA A 49 24.51 -8.82 14.77
CA ALA A 49 25.67 -8.36 15.53
C ALA A 49 25.62 -8.81 17.01
N LEU A 50 24.44 -8.73 17.65
CA LEU A 50 24.23 -9.24 19.02
C LEU A 50 24.45 -10.74 19.11
N ARG A 51 23.93 -11.52 18.14
CA ARG A 51 24.13 -12.99 18.09
C ARG A 51 25.58 -13.38 17.83
N ALA A 52 26.33 -12.55 17.11
CA ALA A 52 27.77 -12.72 16.91
C ALA A 52 28.60 -12.35 18.15
N GLY A 53 27.96 -11.87 19.22
CA GLY A 53 28.62 -11.58 20.49
C GLY A 53 29.11 -10.13 20.62
N TYR A 54 28.61 -9.20 19.80
CA TYR A 54 29.05 -7.81 19.82
C TYR A 54 27.97 -6.86 20.32
N PHE A 55 28.37 -5.82 21.05
CA PHE A 55 27.48 -4.78 21.53
C PHE A 55 28.13 -3.40 21.50
N TRP A 56 27.35 -2.38 21.15
CA TRP A 56 27.64 -0.98 21.45
C TRP A 56 26.33 -0.21 21.58
N PRO A 57 26.29 0.91 22.33
CA PRO A 57 25.03 1.58 22.67
C PRO A 57 24.18 2.02 21.47
N THR A 58 24.83 2.42 20.37
CA THR A 58 24.18 3.01 19.19
C THR A 58 23.90 2.01 18.07
N ILE A 59 24.08 0.70 18.28
CA ILE A 59 23.95 -0.37 17.27
C ILE A 59 22.71 -0.27 16.37
N LYS A 60 21.56 0.08 16.95
CA LYS A 60 20.32 0.27 16.17
C LYS A 60 20.38 1.54 15.33
N GLN A 61 20.80 2.66 15.92
CA GLN A 61 20.88 3.96 15.22
C GLN A 61 21.90 3.93 14.09
N ASP A 62 23.03 3.27 14.30
CA ASP A 62 24.07 3.07 13.28
C ASP A 62 23.58 2.16 12.17
N GLY A 63 22.81 1.11 12.49
CA GLY A 63 22.13 0.28 11.50
C GLY A 63 21.12 1.07 10.66
N ILE A 64 20.31 1.94 11.28
CA ILE A 64 19.38 2.83 10.54
C ILE A 64 20.17 3.70 9.57
N ARG A 65 21.23 4.37 10.05
CA ARG A 65 22.08 5.25 9.24
C ARG A 65 22.77 4.52 8.10
N LEU A 66 23.18 3.28 8.30
CA LEU A 66 23.81 2.46 7.27
C LEU A 66 22.80 2.06 6.19
N VAL A 67 21.64 1.52 6.58
CA VAL A 67 20.59 1.08 5.65
C VAL A 67 19.97 2.27 4.90
N SER A 68 19.83 3.42 5.55
CA SER A 68 19.31 4.65 4.92
C SER A 68 20.23 5.19 3.83
N LYS A 69 21.55 4.98 3.96
CA LYS A 69 22.55 5.39 2.96
C LYS A 69 22.79 4.32 1.89
N CYS A 70 22.32 3.10 2.08
CA CYS A 70 22.54 2.00 1.14
C CYS A 70 21.56 2.09 -0.04
N GLU A 71 22.08 2.43 -1.23
CA GLU A 71 21.29 2.57 -2.45
C GLU A 71 20.49 1.31 -2.79
N ARG A 72 21.08 0.11 -2.61
CA ARG A 72 20.40 -1.17 -2.88
C ARG A 72 19.20 -1.37 -1.96
N CYS A 73 19.32 -1.03 -0.68
CA CYS A 73 18.20 -1.10 0.25
C CYS A 73 17.16 -0.02 -0.04
N GLN A 74 17.56 1.20 -0.40
CA GLN A 74 16.61 2.26 -0.75
C GLN A 74 15.81 1.95 -2.02
N LYS A 75 16.43 1.30 -3.02
CA LYS A 75 15.76 0.91 -4.27
C LYS A 75 14.84 -0.29 -4.12
N HIS A 76 15.15 -1.24 -3.23
CA HIS A 76 14.46 -2.53 -3.15
C HIS A 76 13.73 -2.76 -1.82
N SER A 77 13.72 -1.77 -0.91
CA SER A 77 12.93 -1.83 0.32
C SER A 77 11.45 -1.95 -0.01
N SER A 78 10.76 -2.85 0.69
CA SER A 78 9.31 -3.04 0.59
C SER A 78 8.51 -1.81 1.05
N LEU A 79 9.15 -0.90 1.79
CA LEU A 79 8.55 0.35 2.27
C LEU A 79 9.25 1.52 1.58
N ILE A 80 8.56 2.14 0.62
CA ILE A 80 8.93 3.43 0.03
C ILE A 80 8.87 4.45 1.17
N HIS A 81 10.01 5.01 1.58
CA HIS A 81 10.09 6.11 2.56
C HIS A 81 9.57 7.43 1.98
N GLN A 82 8.39 7.41 1.34
CA GLN A 82 7.65 8.63 1.08
C GLN A 82 7.07 9.12 2.42
N PRO A 83 7.11 10.44 2.69
CA PRO A 83 6.42 10.99 3.85
C PRO A 83 4.96 10.54 3.82
N VAL A 84 4.42 10.17 4.99
CA VAL A 84 3.00 9.86 5.14
C VAL A 84 2.22 11.13 4.79
N GLU A 85 1.70 11.21 3.57
CA GLU A 85 0.73 12.24 3.23
C GLU A 85 -0.45 12.10 4.22
N PRO A 86 -0.97 13.23 4.75
CA PRO A 86 -2.07 13.17 5.71
C PRO A 86 -3.23 12.41 5.08
N LEU A 87 -3.50 11.26 5.68
CA LEU A 87 -4.58 10.35 5.35
C LEU A 87 -5.90 11.10 5.40
N THR A 88 -6.47 11.43 4.24
CA THR A 88 -7.85 11.88 4.19
C THR A 88 -8.72 10.64 4.29
N THR A 89 -9.14 10.29 5.51
CA THR A 89 -10.13 9.23 5.71
C THR A 89 -11.42 9.65 5.00
N MET A 90 -11.75 8.93 3.95
CA MET A 90 -13.02 9.09 3.25
C MET A 90 -14.14 8.51 4.11
N LEU A 91 -14.70 9.34 4.99
CA LEU A 91 -15.86 9.03 5.80
C LEU A 91 -17.11 9.55 5.11
N SER A 92 -17.99 8.62 4.70
CA SER A 92 -19.33 8.98 4.29
C SER A 92 -20.21 9.15 5.52
N PRO A 93 -20.98 10.24 5.66
CA PRO A 93 -21.79 10.48 6.86
C PRO A 93 -23.09 9.65 6.89
N CYS A 94 -23.53 9.10 5.76
CA CYS A 94 -24.76 8.33 5.67
C CYS A 94 -24.69 7.23 4.59
N PRO A 95 -25.47 6.13 4.75
CA PRO A 95 -25.58 5.07 3.75
C PRO A 95 -25.85 5.59 2.33
N PHE A 96 -25.17 5.02 1.35
CA PHE A 96 -25.41 5.20 -0.09
C PHE A 96 -25.18 6.62 -0.63
N MET A 97 -24.62 7.52 0.19
CA MET A 97 -24.33 8.89 -0.22
C MET A 97 -23.07 8.98 -1.09
N GLN A 98 -22.06 8.17 -0.79
CA GLN A 98 -20.78 8.19 -1.49
C GLN A 98 -20.38 6.77 -1.90
N TRP A 99 -20.05 6.60 -3.17
CA TRP A 99 -19.66 5.31 -3.73
C TRP A 99 -18.25 5.36 -4.28
N GLY A 100 -17.45 4.35 -3.97
CA GLY A 100 -16.21 4.05 -4.66
C GLY A 100 -16.50 3.19 -5.88
N MET A 101 -15.86 3.46 -7.01
CA MET A 101 -16.01 2.71 -8.25
C MET A 101 -14.65 2.39 -8.86
N ASP A 102 -14.43 1.14 -9.24
CA ASP A 102 -13.19 0.71 -9.88
C ASP A 102 -13.49 -0.29 -11.02
N ILE A 103 -12.54 -0.42 -11.95
CA ILE A 103 -12.54 -1.47 -12.95
C ILE A 103 -11.27 -2.30 -12.80
N VAL A 104 -11.47 -3.60 -12.59
CA VAL A 104 -10.40 -4.57 -12.43
C VAL A 104 -10.26 -5.41 -13.70
N GLY A 105 -9.02 -5.73 -14.06
CA GLY A 105 -8.67 -6.58 -15.20
C GLY A 105 -7.55 -5.98 -16.06
N PRO A 106 -7.31 -6.54 -17.26
CA PRO A 106 -8.06 -7.62 -17.88
C PRO A 106 -7.81 -9.01 -17.23
N PHE A 107 -8.86 -9.82 -17.16
CA PHE A 107 -8.86 -11.23 -16.73
C PHE A 107 -8.84 -12.18 -17.94
N PRO A 108 -8.58 -13.49 -17.73
CA PRO A 108 -8.84 -14.51 -18.76
C PRO A 108 -10.27 -14.40 -19.30
N LEU A 109 -10.45 -14.70 -20.59
CA LEU A 109 -11.74 -14.56 -21.25
C LEU A 109 -12.78 -15.51 -20.64
N ALA A 110 -13.86 -14.94 -20.11
CA ALA A 110 -15.03 -15.67 -19.69
C ALA A 110 -16.11 -15.70 -20.79
N ALA A 111 -17.21 -16.40 -20.52
CA ALA A 111 -18.38 -16.45 -21.39
C ALA A 111 -18.83 -15.03 -21.82
N GLY A 112 -19.12 -14.86 -23.11
CA GLY A 112 -19.47 -13.56 -23.68
C GLY A 112 -18.29 -12.58 -23.84
N GLN A 113 -17.05 -13.10 -23.91
CA GLN A 113 -15.81 -12.30 -24.06
C GLN A 113 -15.58 -11.29 -22.92
N ARG A 114 -16.15 -11.58 -21.74
CA ARG A 114 -16.02 -10.72 -20.55
C ARG A 114 -14.64 -10.90 -19.95
N LYS A 115 -13.94 -9.78 -19.75
CA LYS A 115 -12.57 -9.75 -19.25
C LYS A 115 -12.30 -8.64 -18.24
N PHE A 116 -13.30 -7.84 -17.90
CA PHE A 116 -13.19 -6.81 -16.87
C PHE A 116 -14.28 -7.00 -15.84
N LEU A 117 -14.07 -6.51 -14.62
CA LEU A 117 -15.10 -6.38 -13.60
C LEU A 117 -15.25 -4.89 -13.27
N VAL A 118 -16.46 -4.36 -13.38
CA VAL A 118 -16.78 -3.07 -12.76
C VAL A 118 -17.29 -3.34 -11.36
N VAL A 119 -16.72 -2.66 -10.37
CA VAL A 119 -17.03 -2.82 -8.95
C VAL A 119 -17.43 -1.48 -8.37
N VAL A 120 -18.50 -1.45 -7.58
CA VAL A 120 -18.88 -0.31 -6.76
C VAL A 120 -19.06 -0.72 -5.31
N ILE A 121 -18.69 0.19 -4.41
CA ILE A 121 -18.74 -0.03 -2.96
C ILE A 121 -19.28 1.23 -2.31
N ASP A 122 -20.29 1.07 -1.47
CA ASP A 122 -20.77 2.14 -0.62
C ASP A 122 -19.79 2.37 0.54
N TYR A 123 -19.36 3.61 0.73
CA TYR A 123 -18.35 3.95 1.75
C TYR A 123 -18.86 3.78 3.18
N PHE A 124 -20.17 3.90 3.44
CA PHE A 124 -20.73 3.77 4.78
C PHE A 124 -20.99 2.31 5.14
N THR A 125 -21.86 1.64 4.39
CA THR A 125 -22.35 0.28 4.67
C THR A 125 -21.37 -0.80 4.25
N LYS A 126 -20.38 -0.47 3.42
CA LYS A 126 -19.52 -1.42 2.72
C LYS A 126 -20.29 -2.36 1.79
N TRP A 127 -21.48 -1.99 1.35
CA TRP A 127 -22.24 -2.74 0.37
C TRP A 127 -21.51 -2.78 -0.97
N VAL A 128 -21.30 -3.97 -1.52
CA VAL A 128 -20.51 -4.20 -2.73
C VAL A 128 -21.39 -4.71 -3.87
N LYS A 129 -21.16 -4.20 -5.08
CA LYS A 129 -21.71 -4.78 -6.31
C LYS A 129 -20.63 -4.87 -7.38
N ALA A 130 -20.55 -6.03 -8.04
CA ALA A 130 -19.66 -6.24 -9.17
C ALA A 130 -20.43 -6.84 -10.36
N GLU A 131 -20.14 -6.37 -11.59
CA GLU A 131 -20.63 -6.98 -12.82
C GLU A 131 -19.50 -7.14 -13.86
N PRO A 132 -19.50 -8.25 -14.63
CA PRO A 132 -18.47 -8.49 -15.63
C PRO A 132 -18.74 -7.71 -16.93
N LEU A 133 -17.69 -7.13 -17.51
CA LEU A 133 -17.71 -6.35 -18.74
C LEU A 133 -16.80 -6.98 -19.81
N ALA A 134 -17.27 -7.02 -21.06
CA ALA A 134 -16.45 -7.39 -22.22
C ALA A 134 -15.54 -6.24 -22.68
N ARG A 135 -16.07 -5.01 -22.62
CA ARG A 135 -15.37 -3.78 -23.00
C ARG A 135 -15.73 -2.67 -22.02
N ILE A 136 -14.79 -1.77 -21.79
CA ILE A 136 -14.97 -0.60 -20.94
C ILE A 136 -15.54 0.53 -21.80
N ILE A 137 -16.87 0.52 -21.94
CA ILE A 137 -17.62 1.48 -22.77
C ILE A 137 -18.51 2.32 -21.85
N GLU A 138 -18.62 3.62 -22.13
CA GLU A 138 -19.39 4.58 -21.32
C GLU A 138 -20.83 4.12 -21.06
N GLY A 139 -21.50 3.62 -22.10
CA GLY A 139 -22.88 3.17 -22.00
C GLY A 139 -23.07 2.02 -21.00
N GLU A 140 -22.11 1.09 -20.95
CA GLU A 140 -22.15 -0.03 -19.99
C GLU A 140 -21.91 0.46 -18.55
N VAL A 141 -20.99 1.41 -18.35
CA VAL A 141 -20.74 2.01 -17.03
C VAL A 141 -21.94 2.82 -16.55
N MET A 142 -22.52 3.66 -17.41
CA MET A 142 -23.72 4.43 -17.09
C MET A 142 -24.90 3.51 -16.76
N LYS A 143 -25.12 2.46 -17.57
CA LYS A 143 -26.15 1.45 -17.33
C LYS A 143 -25.92 0.72 -16.01
N PHE A 144 -24.68 0.39 -15.69
CA PHE A 144 -24.30 -0.23 -14.42
C PHE A 144 -24.62 0.67 -13.23
N ILE A 145 -24.22 1.95 -13.26
CA ILE A 145 -24.50 2.93 -12.19
C ILE A 145 -26.02 3.13 -12.05
N TRP A 146 -26.73 3.32 -13.16
CA TRP A 146 -28.17 3.51 -13.16
C TRP A 146 -28.89 2.32 -12.52
N LYS A 147 -28.61 1.12 -13.03
CA LYS A 147 -29.23 -0.12 -12.56
C LYS A 147 -28.89 -0.37 -11.10
N ASN A 148 -27.61 -0.36 -10.72
CA ASN A 148 -27.16 -0.90 -9.44
C ASN A 148 -27.08 0.13 -8.30
N ILE A 149 -27.03 1.42 -8.61
CA ILE A 149 -27.01 2.48 -7.60
C ILE A 149 -28.32 3.26 -7.65
N VAL A 150 -28.61 3.93 -8.77
CA VAL A 150 -29.71 4.90 -8.85
C VAL A 150 -31.07 4.26 -8.65
N CYS A 151 -31.35 3.14 -9.33
CA CYS A 151 -32.65 2.46 -9.23
C CYS A 151 -32.89 1.76 -7.88
N HIS A 152 -31.83 1.38 -7.15
CA HIS A 152 -31.97 0.62 -5.89
C HIS A 152 -31.88 1.51 -4.65
N PHE A 153 -30.96 2.47 -4.65
CA PHE A 153 -30.62 3.27 -3.46
C PHE A 153 -30.90 4.76 -3.65
N GLY A 154 -31.28 5.18 -4.87
CA GLY A 154 -31.47 6.59 -5.23
C GLY A 154 -30.20 7.25 -5.76
N ILE A 155 -30.30 8.55 -6.05
CA ILE A 155 -29.21 9.33 -6.65
C ILE A 155 -28.13 9.59 -5.58
N PRO A 156 -26.89 9.08 -5.76
CA PRO A 156 -25.82 9.33 -4.81
C PRO A 156 -25.36 10.79 -4.88
N ARG A 157 -24.80 11.30 -3.79
CA ARG A 157 -24.16 12.62 -3.80
C ARG A 157 -22.87 12.60 -4.60
N GLU A 158 -22.08 11.53 -4.46
CA GLU A 158 -20.75 11.47 -5.04
C GLU A 158 -20.34 10.06 -5.47
N ILE A 159 -19.70 9.98 -6.63
CA ILE A 159 -19.04 8.76 -7.12
C ILE A 159 -17.56 9.05 -7.31
N ILE A 160 -16.74 8.19 -6.73
CA ILE A 160 -15.28 8.31 -6.67
C ILE A 160 -14.70 7.20 -7.51
N SER A 161 -14.16 7.56 -8.67
CA SER A 161 -13.64 6.61 -9.65
C SER A 161 -12.13 6.46 -9.49
N TYR A 162 -11.71 5.25 -9.17
CA TYR A 162 -10.31 4.82 -9.21
C TYR A 162 -9.97 4.47 -10.66
N ASN A 163 -8.71 4.64 -11.07
CA ASN A 163 -8.28 4.45 -12.47
C ASN A 163 -8.86 5.48 -13.47
N GLY A 164 -8.84 6.76 -13.06
CA GLY A 164 -9.63 7.86 -13.62
C GLY A 164 -9.71 8.04 -15.14
N ARG A 165 -8.72 7.63 -15.94
CA ARG A 165 -8.76 7.81 -17.41
C ARG A 165 -9.95 7.14 -18.08
N GLN A 166 -10.39 5.99 -17.58
CA GLN A 166 -11.48 5.23 -18.18
C GLN A 166 -12.86 5.84 -17.86
N PHE A 167 -12.94 6.56 -16.75
CA PHE A 167 -14.15 7.19 -16.22
C PHE A 167 -14.24 8.70 -16.47
N GLN A 168 -13.16 9.32 -16.95
CA GLN A 168 -13.03 10.74 -17.29
C GLN A 168 -13.68 11.11 -18.62
N ARG A 169 -14.38 10.19 -19.29
CA ARG A 169 -14.97 10.51 -20.59
C ARG A 169 -16.14 11.47 -20.44
N ARG A 170 -16.22 12.44 -21.36
CA ARG A 170 -17.15 13.58 -21.32
C ARG A 170 -18.61 13.15 -21.12
N LYS A 171 -19.03 12.05 -21.77
CA LYS A 171 -20.40 11.54 -21.69
C LYS A 171 -20.81 11.11 -20.29
N ILE A 172 -19.91 10.45 -19.54
CA ILE A 172 -20.19 10.01 -18.16
C ILE A 172 -20.27 11.25 -17.25
N GLN A 173 -19.38 12.22 -17.45
CA GLN A 173 -19.38 13.47 -16.68
C GLN A 173 -20.66 14.27 -16.90
N GLU A 174 -21.07 14.49 -18.15
CA GLU A 174 -22.31 15.19 -18.51
C GLU A 174 -23.54 14.48 -17.92
N TRP A 175 -23.57 13.14 -17.97
CA TRP A 175 -24.64 12.34 -17.41
C TRP A 175 -24.73 12.44 -15.88
N CYS A 176 -23.60 12.30 -15.19
CA CYS A 176 -23.51 12.49 -13.74
C CYS A 176 -23.94 13.93 -13.35
N GLN A 177 -23.48 14.93 -14.09
CA GLN A 177 -23.84 16.33 -13.85
C GLN A 177 -25.35 16.57 -14.04
N GLY A 178 -25.97 15.96 -15.06
CA GLY A 178 -27.41 16.03 -15.30
C GLY A 178 -28.25 15.50 -14.14
N MET A 179 -27.74 14.51 -13.40
CA MET A 179 -28.37 13.97 -12.18
C MET A 179 -27.87 14.61 -10.89
N ARG A 180 -26.99 15.63 -10.97
CA ARG A 180 -26.36 16.28 -9.80
C ARG A 180 -25.47 15.35 -8.96
N ILE A 181 -24.91 14.30 -9.58
CA ILE A 181 -23.92 13.43 -8.97
C ILE A 181 -22.54 14.09 -9.12
N LYS A 182 -21.86 14.34 -8.00
CA LYS A 182 -20.48 14.83 -8.02
C LYS A 182 -19.53 13.69 -8.38
N GLN A 183 -18.69 13.88 -9.40
CA GLN A 183 -17.68 12.89 -9.74
C GLN A 183 -16.32 13.34 -9.19
N ARG A 184 -15.60 12.43 -8.52
CA ARG A 184 -14.19 12.61 -8.15
C ARG A 184 -13.34 11.51 -8.77
N PHE A 185 -12.12 11.87 -9.12
CA PHE A 185 -11.11 10.95 -9.62
C PHE A 185 -9.93 10.95 -8.67
N THR A 186 -9.49 9.76 -8.29
CA THR A 186 -8.28 9.56 -7.49
C THR A 186 -7.18 8.98 -8.37
N THR A 187 -5.92 9.29 -8.05
CA THR A 187 -4.77 8.67 -8.71
C THR A 187 -4.44 7.33 -8.06
N VAL A 188 -3.82 6.42 -8.83
CA VAL A 188 -3.34 5.11 -8.36
C VAL A 188 -2.33 5.25 -7.21
N SER A 189 -1.72 6.43 -7.06
CA SER A 189 -0.69 6.75 -6.06
C SER A 189 -1.19 7.04 -4.65
N HIS A 190 -2.49 6.90 -4.35
CA HIS A 190 -3.04 7.05 -2.99
C HIS A 190 -3.64 5.73 -2.48
N PRO A 191 -2.81 4.76 -2.04
CA PRO A 191 -3.24 3.42 -1.63
C PRO A 191 -4.26 3.43 -0.50
N GLN A 192 -4.33 4.50 0.29
CA GLN A 192 -5.18 4.54 1.48
C GLN A 192 -6.60 5.02 1.17
N ALA A 193 -6.78 5.90 0.19
CA ALA A 193 -8.11 6.23 -0.34
C ALA A 193 -8.65 5.09 -1.20
N ASN A 194 -7.77 4.39 -1.93
CA ASN A 194 -8.13 3.21 -2.73
C ASN A 194 -8.25 1.93 -1.90
N GLY A 195 -7.71 1.89 -0.69
CA GLY A 195 -7.52 0.67 0.08
C GLY A 195 -8.81 -0.10 0.37
N GLN A 196 -9.94 0.59 0.55
CA GLN A 196 -11.23 -0.08 0.77
C GLN A 196 -11.73 -0.80 -0.48
N VAL A 197 -11.57 -0.17 -1.65
CA VAL A 197 -11.96 -0.77 -2.92
C VAL A 197 -10.95 -1.82 -3.35
N GLU A 198 -9.66 -1.59 -3.12
CA GLU A 198 -8.58 -2.54 -3.45
C GLU A 198 -8.62 -3.81 -2.60
N VAL A 199 -8.93 -3.71 -1.29
CA VAL A 199 -9.11 -4.88 -0.41
C VAL A 199 -10.33 -5.69 -0.86
N THR A 200 -11.42 -5.01 -1.21
CA THR A 200 -12.63 -5.68 -1.69
C THR A 200 -12.40 -6.32 -3.07
N ASN A 201 -11.69 -5.64 -3.97
CA ASN A 201 -11.28 -6.18 -5.26
C ASN A 201 -10.41 -7.43 -5.07
N ARG A 202 -9.48 -7.42 -4.11
CA ARG A 202 -8.69 -8.61 -3.77
C ARG A 202 -9.56 -9.78 -3.32
N ILE A 203 -10.59 -9.54 -2.52
CA ILE A 203 -11.54 -10.58 -2.08
C ILE A 203 -12.39 -11.09 -3.26
N LEU A 204 -12.83 -10.20 -4.16
CA LEU A 204 -13.66 -10.55 -5.31
C LEU A 204 -12.91 -11.29 -6.42
N VAL A 205 -11.58 -11.18 -6.45
CA VAL A 205 -10.72 -11.73 -7.51
C VAL A 205 -10.01 -13.03 -7.10
N GLN A 206 -9.99 -13.36 -5.81
CA GLN A 206 -9.52 -14.66 -5.29
C GLN A 206 -10.49 -15.80 -5.66
#